data_AF-A0A4P8XJY3-F1
#
_entry.id   AF-A0A4P8XJY3-F1
#
_cell.length_a   1.000
_cell.length_b   1.000
_cell.length_c   1.000
_cell.angle_alpha   90.00
_cell.angle_beta   90.00
_cell.angle_gamma   90.00
#
_symmetry.space_group_name_H-M   'P 1'
#
loop_
_entity.id
_entity.type
_entity.pdbx_description
1 polymer ?
#
loop_
_entity_poly.entity_id
_entity_poly.type
_entity_poly.pdbx_seq_one_letter_code
_entity_poly.pdbx_strand_id
1 'polypeptide(L)'
;MRRFGGSEVNECEKPNSLRCCGGSGVNELENPNSSRRYGGSKVNELEILNSLRCCSGSRANECEKPYSLRRCGGSGVNELENPNSSRRWNGFGANEHEKTNSLRRFGGSGANKLENPNSLRRCGCSGVNEREKPKSLRRCGGSGVNELENPNSSRRWNGSGANEHEKTNSLRRFGGSGVNEHEKLNSLRRCGGSEVNELEILNSLRHFGGSGVNELENPNSFCHCGGSGVNECENPYSLRRCGRSEVNEREKPNLSRHCSGS
;
A
#
# COMPACT_ATOMS: atom_id res chain seq x y z
N MET A 1 24.26 -16.41 -21.51
CA MET A 1 24.01 -17.86 -21.63
C MET A 1 22.49 -18.11 -21.65
N ARG A 2 21.98 -18.97 -22.56
CA ARG A 2 20.56 -19.38 -22.58
C ARG A 2 20.50 -20.83 -22.09
N ARG A 3 19.66 -21.11 -21.08
CA ARG A 3 19.41 -22.45 -20.57
C ARG A 3 17.93 -22.80 -20.68
N PHE A 4 17.62 -24.01 -21.13
CA PHE A 4 16.27 -24.53 -21.31
C PHE A 4 16.09 -25.77 -20.43
N GLY A 5 15.06 -25.78 -19.59
CA GLY A 5 14.47 -26.95 -18.92
C GLY A 5 15.39 -28.03 -18.33
N GLY A 6 15.48 -28.08 -17.00
CA GLY A 6 16.09 -29.15 -16.21
C GLY A 6 15.97 -28.87 -14.71
N SER A 7 16.19 -29.88 -13.87
CA SER A 7 16.47 -29.70 -12.43
C SER A 7 17.97 -29.47 -12.27
N GLU A 8 18.40 -28.24 -12.07
CA GLU A 8 19.83 -27.89 -12.07
C GLU A 8 20.18 -26.98 -10.89
N VAL A 9 21.28 -27.31 -10.20
CA VAL A 9 22.03 -26.37 -9.36
C VAL A 9 22.95 -25.58 -10.27
N ASN A 10 22.90 -24.25 -10.17
CA ASN A 10 23.64 -23.35 -11.04
C ASN A 10 24.43 -22.34 -10.23
N GLU A 11 25.74 -22.57 -10.13
CA GLU A 11 26.72 -21.60 -9.68
C GLU A 11 27.30 -20.89 -10.91
N CYS A 12 27.20 -19.57 -10.97
CA CYS A 12 27.85 -18.78 -12.02
C CYS A 12 28.40 -17.50 -11.43
N GLU A 13 29.73 -17.36 -11.48
CA GLU A 13 30.42 -16.12 -11.15
C GLU A 13 30.31 -15.12 -12.32
N LYS A 14 29.72 -13.95 -12.08
CA LYS A 14 29.70 -12.78 -12.98
C LYS A 14 29.12 -13.00 -14.41
N PRO A 15 27.95 -13.63 -14.59
CA PRO A 15 27.37 -13.74 -15.92
C PRO A 15 26.80 -12.40 -16.40
N ASN A 16 27.22 -11.95 -17.59
CA ASN A 16 26.69 -10.73 -18.21
C ASN A 16 25.17 -10.80 -18.48
N SER A 17 24.66 -11.96 -18.90
CA SER A 17 23.22 -12.17 -19.03
C SER A 17 22.82 -13.64 -18.92
N LEU A 18 21.75 -13.90 -18.15
CA LEU A 18 21.14 -15.21 -18.02
C LEU A 18 19.69 -15.19 -18.51
N ARG A 19 19.35 -16.21 -19.31
CA ARG A 19 17.97 -16.49 -19.71
C ARG A 19 17.64 -17.93 -19.37
N CYS A 20 16.63 -18.14 -18.53
CA CYS A 20 16.11 -19.46 -18.19
C CYS A 20 14.64 -19.58 -18.61
N CYS A 21 14.31 -20.64 -19.33
CA CYS A 21 12.93 -20.99 -19.67
C CYS A 21 12.63 -22.38 -19.11
N GLY A 22 11.63 -22.47 -18.23
CA GLY A 22 11.24 -23.72 -17.56
C GLY A 22 12.27 -24.25 -16.55
N GLY A 23 11.92 -25.38 -15.93
CA GLY A 23 12.77 -26.11 -14.99
C GLY A 23 12.65 -25.68 -13.53
N SER A 24 13.08 -26.56 -12.64
CA SER A 24 13.21 -26.31 -11.21
C SER A 24 14.68 -26.22 -10.83
N GLY A 25 15.07 -25.52 -9.77
CA GLY A 25 16.48 -25.48 -9.41
C GLY A 25 16.87 -24.38 -8.45
N VAL A 26 18.05 -24.54 -7.86
CA VAL A 26 18.69 -23.57 -6.99
C VAL A 26 19.76 -22.84 -7.81
N ASN A 27 19.76 -21.51 -7.75
CA ASN A 27 20.78 -20.73 -8.42
C ASN A 27 21.44 -19.77 -7.42
N GLU A 28 22.74 -19.93 -7.28
CA GLU A 28 23.62 -18.99 -6.59
C GLU A 28 24.34 -18.18 -7.67
N LEU A 29 24.09 -16.87 -7.69
CA LEU A 29 24.71 -15.99 -8.68
C LEU A 29 25.37 -14.81 -7.98
N GLU A 30 26.68 -14.74 -8.16
CA GLU A 30 27.46 -13.59 -7.74
C GLU A 30 27.51 -12.56 -8.90
N ASN A 31 27.02 -11.34 -8.63
CA ASN A 31 27.15 -10.19 -9.52
C ASN A 31 26.58 -10.32 -10.98
N PRO A 32 25.40 -10.90 -11.23
CA PRO A 32 24.81 -10.90 -12.57
C PRO A 32 24.32 -9.51 -13.02
N ASN A 33 24.75 -9.10 -14.23
CA ASN A 33 24.26 -7.86 -14.85
C ASN A 33 22.77 -7.93 -15.22
N SER A 34 22.30 -9.07 -15.74
CA SER A 34 20.88 -9.24 -16.01
C SER A 34 20.44 -10.71 -16.00
N SER A 35 19.26 -10.95 -15.44
CA SER A 35 18.63 -12.28 -15.44
C SER A 35 17.18 -12.18 -15.90
N ARG A 36 16.77 -13.01 -16.87
CA ARG A 36 15.39 -13.15 -17.31
C ARG A 36 14.94 -14.60 -17.18
N ARG A 37 13.82 -14.83 -16.51
CA ARG A 37 13.31 -16.17 -16.22
C ARG A 37 11.85 -16.29 -16.61
N TYR A 38 11.51 -17.37 -17.29
CA TYR A 38 10.16 -17.67 -17.78
C TYR A 38 9.73 -19.04 -17.24
N GLY A 39 8.68 -19.10 -16.43
CA GLY A 39 8.19 -20.35 -15.80
C GLY A 39 9.14 -20.98 -14.78
N GLY A 40 8.72 -22.12 -14.23
CA GLY A 40 9.52 -22.96 -13.33
C GLY A 40 9.43 -22.63 -11.84
N SER A 41 9.97 -23.54 -11.01
CA SER A 41 10.04 -23.42 -9.55
C SER A 41 11.48 -23.26 -9.08
N LYS A 42 11.89 -22.06 -8.63
CA LYS A 42 13.31 -21.80 -8.34
C LYS A 42 13.54 -21.10 -7.01
N VAL A 43 14.58 -21.53 -6.31
CA VAL A 43 15.18 -20.84 -5.15
C VAL A 43 16.41 -20.08 -5.66
N ASN A 44 16.57 -18.82 -5.26
CA ASN A 44 17.70 -18.02 -5.72
C ASN A 44 18.27 -17.17 -4.59
N GLU A 45 19.59 -17.26 -4.44
CA GLU A 45 20.39 -16.36 -3.61
C GLU A 45 21.22 -15.49 -4.55
N LEU A 46 21.03 -14.18 -4.43
CA LEU A 46 21.61 -13.18 -5.33
C LEU A 46 22.20 -12.03 -4.53
N GLU A 47 23.51 -11.88 -4.50
CA GLU A 47 24.14 -10.81 -3.71
C GLU A 47 23.87 -9.42 -4.33
N ILE A 48 24.34 -9.20 -5.57
CA ILE A 48 24.13 -7.94 -6.30
C ILE A 48 23.62 -8.22 -7.69
N LEU A 49 22.51 -7.59 -8.06
CA LEU A 49 21.91 -7.78 -9.38
C LEU A 49 21.38 -6.47 -9.95
N ASN A 50 21.82 -6.13 -11.17
CA ASN A 50 21.36 -4.92 -11.84
C ASN A 50 19.90 -5.05 -12.35
N SER A 51 19.53 -6.18 -12.94
CA SER A 51 18.16 -6.37 -13.43
C SER A 51 17.67 -7.81 -13.43
N LEU A 52 16.54 -8.06 -12.75
CA LEU A 52 15.86 -9.35 -12.74
C LEU A 52 14.47 -9.18 -13.34
N ARG A 53 14.16 -10.01 -14.33
CA ARG A 53 12.82 -10.13 -14.90
C ARG A 53 12.32 -11.55 -14.77
N CYS A 54 11.23 -11.76 -14.05
CA CYS A 54 10.57 -13.06 -13.95
C CYS A 54 9.16 -13.01 -14.56
N CYS A 55 8.82 -13.99 -15.37
CA CYS A 55 7.51 -14.19 -15.94
C CYS A 55 7.02 -15.58 -15.55
N SER A 56 5.86 -15.70 -14.87
CA SER A 56 5.18 -16.94 -14.44
C SER A 56 6.00 -17.94 -13.58
N GLY A 57 5.37 -18.78 -12.76
CA GLY A 57 6.04 -19.80 -11.93
C GLY A 57 6.18 -19.43 -10.44
N SER A 58 6.63 -20.39 -9.62
CA SER A 58 6.72 -20.30 -8.15
C SER A 58 8.16 -20.06 -7.72
N ARG A 59 8.45 -19.08 -6.86
CA ARG A 59 9.84 -18.73 -6.53
C ARG A 59 10.07 -18.34 -5.09
N ALA A 60 11.22 -18.72 -4.55
CA ALA A 60 11.80 -18.11 -3.36
C ALA A 60 13.04 -17.34 -3.82
N ASN A 61 13.09 -16.03 -3.57
CA ASN A 61 14.28 -15.25 -3.89
C ASN A 61 14.72 -14.44 -2.68
N GLU A 62 15.98 -14.60 -2.34
CA GLU A 62 16.73 -13.75 -1.42
C GLU A 62 17.69 -12.91 -2.25
N CYS A 63 17.66 -11.59 -2.07
CA CYS A 63 18.56 -10.70 -2.79
C CYS A 63 18.91 -9.45 -1.99
N GLU A 64 20.19 -9.22 -1.76
CA GLU A 64 20.64 -8.12 -0.91
C GLU A 64 20.59 -6.74 -1.61
N LYS A 65 20.97 -6.66 -2.90
CA LYS A 65 21.04 -5.33 -3.57
C LYS A 65 20.57 -5.37 -5.03
N PRO A 66 19.29 -5.66 -5.30
CA PRO A 66 18.77 -5.60 -6.65
C PRO A 66 18.47 -4.16 -7.08
N TYR A 67 19.10 -3.68 -8.16
CA TYR A 67 18.80 -2.34 -8.69
C TYR A 67 17.40 -2.28 -9.31
N SER A 68 17.01 -3.32 -10.06
CA SER A 68 15.67 -3.38 -10.67
C SER A 68 15.09 -4.79 -10.72
N LEU A 69 13.89 -4.94 -10.16
CA LEU A 69 13.15 -6.20 -10.15
C LEU A 69 11.81 -6.01 -10.87
N ARG A 70 11.52 -6.89 -11.83
CA ARG A 70 10.25 -6.90 -12.58
C ARG A 70 9.66 -8.30 -12.60
N ARG A 71 8.45 -8.46 -12.10
CA ARG A 71 7.73 -9.73 -12.11
C ARG A 71 6.37 -9.61 -12.76
N CYS A 72 6.04 -10.58 -13.60
CA CYS A 72 4.73 -10.71 -14.22
C CYS A 72 4.20 -12.12 -14.01
N GLY A 73 3.11 -12.29 -13.27
CA GLY A 73 2.57 -13.59 -12.91
C GLY A 73 3.37 -14.31 -11.82
N GLY A 74 2.83 -15.43 -11.36
CA GLY A 74 3.53 -16.37 -10.48
C GLY A 74 3.31 -16.16 -8.98
N SER A 75 3.61 -17.21 -8.21
CA SER A 75 3.57 -17.23 -6.75
C SER A 75 4.99 -17.18 -6.16
N GLY A 76 5.14 -16.80 -4.90
CA GLY A 76 6.46 -16.86 -4.25
C GLY A 76 6.63 -16.02 -3.01
N VAL A 77 7.66 -16.37 -2.25
CA VAL A 77 8.19 -15.65 -1.08
C VAL A 77 9.44 -14.89 -1.51
N ASN A 78 9.60 -13.65 -1.09
CA ASN A 78 10.80 -12.88 -1.43
C ASN A 78 11.25 -12.01 -0.28
N GLU A 79 12.54 -12.06 -0.02
CA GLU A 79 13.22 -11.20 0.92
C GLU A 79 14.21 -10.37 0.10
N LEU A 80 13.97 -9.06 0.04
CA LEU A 80 14.89 -8.15 -0.63
C LEU A 80 15.39 -7.11 0.35
N GLU A 81 16.69 -7.06 0.52
CA GLU A 81 17.35 -5.93 1.15
C GLU A 81 17.52 -4.83 0.08
N ASN A 82 17.30 -3.57 0.45
CA ASN A 82 17.67 -2.40 -0.35
C ASN A 82 17.32 -2.35 -1.88
N PRO A 83 16.16 -2.82 -2.40
CA PRO A 83 15.85 -2.65 -3.82
C PRO A 83 15.66 -1.18 -4.23
N ASN A 84 16.33 -0.76 -5.31
CA ASN A 84 16.07 0.56 -5.90
C ASN A 84 14.68 0.62 -6.55
N SER A 85 14.29 -0.42 -7.27
CA SER A 85 12.94 -0.49 -7.83
C SER A 85 12.40 -1.91 -7.94
N SER A 86 11.18 -2.11 -7.48
CA SER A 86 10.46 -3.37 -7.61
C SER A 86 9.11 -3.15 -8.31
N ARG A 87 8.83 -3.92 -9.35
CA ARG A 87 7.55 -3.91 -10.07
C ARG A 87 6.98 -5.31 -10.16
N ARG A 88 5.74 -5.48 -9.70
CA ARG A 88 5.04 -6.77 -9.72
C ARG A 88 3.67 -6.63 -10.39
N TRP A 89 3.37 -7.55 -11.29
CA TRP A 89 2.10 -7.64 -12.02
C TRP A 89 1.48 -9.02 -11.77
N ASN A 90 0.21 -9.08 -11.36
CA ASN A 90 -0.60 -10.30 -11.25
C ASN A 90 0.08 -11.46 -10.50
N GLY A 91 0.71 -11.20 -9.35
CA GLY A 91 1.45 -12.21 -8.59
C GLY A 91 0.89 -12.44 -7.18
N PHE A 92 1.10 -13.66 -6.68
CA PHE A 92 0.63 -14.15 -5.38
C PHE A 92 1.77 -14.42 -4.38
N GLY A 93 1.56 -14.21 -3.09
CA GLY A 93 2.51 -14.63 -2.04
C GLY A 93 3.18 -13.51 -1.26
N ALA A 94 3.97 -13.93 -0.25
CA ALA A 94 4.59 -13.07 0.76
C ALA A 94 5.80 -12.31 0.22
N ASN A 95 6.02 -11.07 0.68
CA ASN A 95 7.25 -10.34 0.40
C ASN A 95 7.66 -9.52 1.61
N GLU A 96 8.95 -9.56 1.91
CA GLU A 96 9.59 -8.73 2.92
C GLU A 96 10.62 -7.83 2.26
N HIS A 97 10.57 -6.55 2.61
CA HIS A 97 11.47 -5.53 2.07
C HIS A 97 11.89 -4.57 3.18
N GLU A 98 13.19 -4.46 3.43
CA GLU A 98 13.70 -3.60 4.52
C GLU A 98 13.81 -2.12 4.11
N LYS A 99 14.30 -1.84 2.89
CA LYS A 99 14.37 -0.46 2.38
C LYS A 99 14.13 -0.45 0.88
N THR A 100 13.08 0.23 0.43
CA THR A 100 12.76 0.28 -1.00
C THR A 100 12.56 1.70 -1.48
N ASN A 101 13.27 2.09 -2.54
CA ASN A 101 13.08 3.40 -3.15
C ASN A 101 11.71 3.51 -3.86
N SER A 102 11.37 2.53 -4.70
CA SER A 102 10.06 2.49 -5.35
C SER A 102 9.53 1.08 -5.55
N LEU A 103 8.36 0.80 -4.97
CA LEU A 103 7.61 -0.43 -5.23
C LEU A 103 6.32 -0.13 -5.98
N ARG A 104 6.07 -0.90 -7.05
CA ARG A 104 4.83 -0.82 -7.83
C ARG A 104 4.20 -2.20 -7.97
N ARG A 105 2.98 -2.36 -7.46
CA ARG A 105 2.22 -3.61 -7.59
C ARG A 105 0.92 -3.36 -8.34
N PHE A 106 0.64 -4.21 -9.32
CA PHE A 106 -0.57 -4.18 -10.12
C PHE A 106 -1.19 -5.57 -10.09
N GLY A 107 -2.39 -5.71 -9.54
CA GLY A 107 -3.07 -6.99 -9.39
C GLY A 107 -2.44 -7.94 -8.35
N GLY A 108 -3.13 -9.06 -8.13
CA GLY A 108 -2.70 -10.17 -7.29
C GLY A 108 -2.99 -9.99 -5.79
N SER A 109 -2.71 -11.04 -5.01
CA SER A 109 -2.93 -11.04 -3.56
C SER A 109 -1.74 -11.57 -2.75
N GLY A 110 -1.68 -11.26 -1.45
CA GLY A 110 -0.68 -11.82 -0.54
C GLY A 110 -0.17 -10.83 0.51
N ALA A 111 0.41 -11.38 1.58
CA ALA A 111 1.01 -10.66 2.69
C ALA A 111 2.24 -9.85 2.25
N ASN A 112 2.47 -8.67 2.82
CA ASN A 112 3.71 -7.94 2.61
C ASN A 112 4.11 -7.20 3.88
N LYS A 113 5.37 -7.35 4.30
CA LYS A 113 5.99 -6.55 5.35
C LYS A 113 7.01 -5.61 4.71
N LEU A 114 6.88 -4.32 4.96
CA LEU A 114 7.75 -3.31 4.37
C LEU A 114 8.24 -2.33 5.42
N GLU A 115 9.54 -2.25 5.57
CA GLU A 115 10.19 -1.23 6.38
C GLU A 115 10.65 -0.08 5.45
N ASN A 116 10.46 1.16 5.88
CA ASN A 116 11.00 2.37 5.29
C ASN A 116 10.92 2.56 3.74
N PRO A 117 9.78 2.30 3.06
CA PRO A 117 9.73 2.53 1.62
C PRO A 117 9.50 4.02 1.29
N ASN A 118 10.29 4.56 0.35
CA ASN A 118 10.13 5.95 -0.10
C ASN A 118 8.83 6.14 -0.90
N SER A 119 8.51 5.21 -1.82
CA SER A 119 7.29 5.30 -2.62
C SER A 119 6.66 3.95 -2.91
N LEU A 120 5.39 3.81 -2.58
CA LEU A 120 4.60 2.61 -2.88
C LEU A 120 3.39 2.97 -3.74
N ARG A 121 3.22 2.26 -4.85
CA ARG A 121 2.02 2.33 -5.68
C ARG A 121 1.39 0.95 -5.83
N ARG A 122 0.14 0.79 -5.42
CA ARG A 122 -0.64 -0.45 -5.57
C ARG A 122 -1.91 -0.19 -6.37
N CYS A 123 -2.19 -1.05 -7.34
CA CYS A 123 -3.41 -0.98 -8.13
C CYS A 123 -4.09 -2.36 -8.17
N GLY A 124 -5.35 -2.47 -7.76
CA GLY A 124 -6.15 -3.70 -7.84
C GLY A 124 -5.57 -4.88 -7.06
N CYS A 125 -4.89 -4.63 -5.94
CA CYS A 125 -4.27 -5.69 -5.14
C CYS A 125 -5.07 -5.99 -3.87
N SER A 126 -5.06 -7.26 -3.45
CA SER A 126 -5.69 -7.68 -2.20
C SER A 126 -4.73 -8.35 -1.19
N GLY A 127 -5.13 -8.40 0.09
CA GLY A 127 -4.40 -9.10 1.16
C GLY A 127 -3.86 -8.20 2.27
N VAL A 128 -3.23 -8.82 3.26
CA VAL A 128 -2.70 -8.20 4.49
C VAL A 128 -1.38 -7.47 4.22
N ASN A 129 -1.15 -6.31 4.83
CA ASN A 129 0.12 -5.60 4.69
C ASN A 129 0.47 -4.82 5.94
N GLU A 130 1.68 -5.01 6.43
CA GLU A 130 2.28 -4.23 7.51
C GLU A 130 3.35 -3.32 6.94
N ARG A 131 3.36 -2.04 7.35
CA ARG A 131 4.34 -1.08 6.87
C ARG A 131 4.79 -0.13 7.94
N GLU A 132 6.09 0.06 8.01
CA GLU A 132 6.73 1.03 8.90
C GLU A 132 7.28 2.21 8.10
N LYS A 133 6.94 3.44 8.52
CA LYS A 133 7.51 4.72 8.04
C LYS A 133 7.52 4.93 6.51
N PRO A 134 6.45 4.62 5.75
CA PRO A 134 6.44 4.90 4.33
C PRO A 134 6.32 6.42 4.05
N LYS A 135 7.18 6.98 3.20
CA LYS A 135 7.06 8.42 2.85
C LYS A 135 5.83 8.72 2.00
N SER A 136 5.51 7.84 1.05
CA SER A 136 4.36 8.04 0.18
C SER A 136 3.69 6.75 -0.26
N LEU A 137 2.37 6.72 -0.15
CA LEU A 137 1.53 5.59 -0.50
C LEU A 137 0.44 6.01 -1.46
N ARG A 138 0.28 5.26 -2.55
CA ARG A 138 -0.82 5.42 -3.49
C ARG A 138 -1.48 4.08 -3.75
N ARG A 139 -2.77 3.94 -3.40
CA ARG A 139 -3.59 2.77 -3.68
C ARG A 139 -4.74 3.14 -4.60
N CYS A 140 -4.95 2.33 -5.64
CA CYS A 140 -6.12 2.44 -6.51
C CYS A 140 -6.79 1.07 -6.59
N GLY A 141 -7.99 0.90 -6.05
CA GLY A 141 -8.67 -0.38 -6.04
C GLY A 141 -8.14 -1.39 -5.03
N GLY A 142 -8.78 -2.56 -5.05
CA GLY A 142 -8.43 -3.73 -4.27
C GLY A 142 -8.99 -3.72 -2.85
N SER A 143 -8.84 -4.86 -2.17
CA SER A 143 -9.42 -5.11 -0.85
C SER A 143 -8.40 -5.59 0.19
N GLY A 144 -8.61 -5.36 1.48
CA GLY A 144 -7.89 -6.08 2.54
C GLY A 144 -7.23 -5.20 3.59
N VAL A 145 -6.72 -5.88 4.62
CA VAL A 145 -6.23 -5.31 5.88
C VAL A 145 -4.87 -4.64 5.69
N ASN A 146 -4.68 -3.46 6.28
CA ASN A 146 -3.36 -2.84 6.32
C ASN A 146 -3.10 -2.16 7.66
N GLU A 147 -1.95 -2.47 8.23
CA GLU A 147 -1.39 -1.79 9.39
C GLU A 147 -0.25 -0.89 8.92
N LEU A 148 -0.28 0.36 9.36
CA LEU A 148 0.62 1.40 8.88
C LEU A 148 1.10 2.30 9.99
N GLU A 149 2.38 2.15 10.31
CA GLU A 149 3.08 3.00 11.25
C GLU A 149 3.67 4.22 10.53
N ASN A 150 3.36 5.41 11.03
CA ASN A 150 4.04 6.66 10.65
C ASN A 150 4.07 7.02 9.13
N PRO A 151 3.01 6.83 8.30
CA PRO A 151 3.01 7.33 6.92
C PRO A 151 2.99 8.86 6.82
N ASN A 152 3.91 9.42 6.03
CA ASN A 152 3.88 10.86 5.70
C ASN A 152 2.69 11.22 4.79
N SER A 153 2.39 10.39 3.79
CA SER A 153 1.24 10.66 2.92
C SER A 153 0.64 9.39 2.37
N SER A 154 -0.69 9.32 2.40
CA SER A 154 -1.45 8.19 1.89
C SER A 154 -2.59 8.68 1.01
N ARG A 155 -2.68 8.13 -0.20
CA ARG A 155 -3.77 8.39 -1.15
C ARG A 155 -4.43 7.09 -1.55
N ARG A 156 -5.74 7.01 -1.42
CA ARG A 156 -6.55 5.84 -1.77
C ARG A 156 -7.67 6.22 -2.73
N TRP A 157 -7.95 5.35 -3.69
CA TRP A 157 -9.00 5.53 -4.68
C TRP A 157 -9.78 4.22 -4.83
N ASN A 158 -11.11 4.24 -4.68
CA ASN A 158 -12.03 3.12 -4.92
C ASN A 158 -11.57 1.77 -4.34
N GLY A 159 -11.10 1.75 -3.08
CA GLY A 159 -10.66 0.52 -2.42
C GLY A 159 -11.58 0.12 -1.27
N SER A 160 -11.45 -1.13 -0.81
CA SER A 160 -12.19 -1.58 0.37
C SER A 160 -11.32 -2.27 1.44
N GLY A 161 -11.80 -2.30 2.67
CA GLY A 161 -11.19 -3.09 3.77
C GLY A 161 -10.69 -2.27 4.96
N ALA A 162 -10.33 -3.00 6.02
CA ALA A 162 -9.89 -2.46 7.31
C ALA A 162 -8.49 -1.86 7.26
N ASN A 163 -8.26 -0.75 7.96
CA ASN A 163 -6.93 -0.15 8.06
C ASN A 163 -6.68 0.51 9.40
N GLU A 164 -5.54 0.20 9.98
CA GLU A 164 -5.08 0.78 11.22
C GLU A 164 -3.84 1.63 10.95
N HIS A 165 -3.80 2.79 11.59
CA HIS A 165 -2.81 3.80 11.34
C HIS A 165 -2.42 4.51 12.65
N GLU A 166 -1.19 4.34 13.11
CA GLU A 166 -0.74 5.00 14.35
C GLU A 166 -0.64 6.52 14.15
N LYS A 167 0.31 6.99 13.33
CA LYS A 167 0.44 8.43 13.03
C LYS A 167 0.47 8.68 11.53
N THR A 168 -0.39 9.57 11.04
CA THR A 168 -0.46 9.90 9.62
C THR A 168 -0.48 11.42 9.42
N ASN A 169 0.41 11.92 8.55
CA ASN A 169 0.45 13.36 8.26
C ASN A 169 -0.65 13.80 7.28
N SER A 170 -0.90 13.04 6.21
CA SER A 170 -1.99 13.37 5.29
C SER A 170 -2.59 12.11 4.67
N LEU A 171 -3.90 11.97 4.82
CA LEU A 171 -4.69 10.93 4.20
C LEU A 171 -5.68 11.56 3.22
N ARG A 172 -5.69 11.07 1.98
CA ARG A 172 -6.69 11.41 0.96
C ARG A 172 -7.40 10.17 0.46
N ARG A 173 -8.72 10.16 0.48
CA ARG A 173 -9.55 9.06 0.00
C ARG A 173 -10.60 9.55 -1.00
N PHE A 174 -10.77 8.79 -2.06
CA PHE A 174 -11.73 9.05 -3.12
C PHE A 174 -12.53 7.77 -3.38
N GLY A 175 -13.77 7.72 -2.90
CA GLY A 175 -14.65 6.55 -2.98
C GLY A 175 -14.13 5.33 -2.20
N GLY A 176 -14.88 4.23 -2.32
CA GLY A 176 -14.58 2.97 -1.64
C GLY A 176 -15.38 2.74 -0.36
N SER A 177 -15.06 1.66 0.35
CA SER A 177 -15.76 1.30 1.59
C SER A 177 -14.89 0.54 2.60
N GLY A 178 -14.98 0.86 3.89
CA GLY A 178 -14.23 0.12 4.90
C GLY A 178 -14.12 0.82 6.24
N VAL A 179 -13.56 0.09 7.19
CA VAL A 179 -13.31 0.53 8.57
C VAL A 179 -11.89 1.08 8.67
N ASN A 180 -11.69 2.21 9.34
CA ASN A 180 -10.36 2.75 9.55
C ASN A 180 -10.20 3.38 10.92
N GLU A 181 -9.12 3.00 11.58
CA GLU A 181 -8.73 3.52 12.88
C GLU A 181 -7.47 4.36 12.71
N HIS A 182 -7.47 5.56 13.28
CA HIS A 182 -6.27 6.37 13.40
C HIS A 182 -6.12 6.97 14.79
N GLU A 183 -4.97 6.72 15.41
CA GLU A 183 -4.61 7.36 16.69
C GLU A 183 -4.30 8.85 16.47
N LYS A 184 -3.42 9.17 15.51
CA LYS A 184 -3.05 10.56 15.19
C LYS A 184 -3.10 10.83 13.70
N LEU A 185 -3.93 11.79 13.28
CA LEU A 185 -4.06 12.21 11.89
C LEU A 185 -4.02 13.74 11.76
N ASN A 186 -3.07 14.26 10.98
CA ASN A 186 -2.98 15.71 10.78
C ASN A 186 -4.01 16.24 9.77
N SER A 187 -4.26 15.51 8.68
CA SER A 187 -5.23 15.95 7.68
C SER A 187 -5.89 14.77 7.00
N LEU A 188 -7.21 14.77 7.02
CA LEU A 188 -8.05 13.85 6.27
C LEU A 188 -8.84 14.60 5.20
N ARG A 189 -8.76 14.13 3.96
CA ARG A 189 -9.64 14.57 2.87
C ARG A 189 -10.36 13.37 2.26
N ARG A 190 -11.68 13.47 2.20
CA ARG A 190 -12.57 12.44 1.67
C ARG A 190 -13.48 13.00 0.59
N CYS A 191 -13.68 12.20 -0.45
CA CYS A 191 -14.63 12.47 -1.51
C CYS A 191 -15.41 11.19 -1.85
N GLY A 192 -16.67 11.08 -1.44
CA GLY A 192 -17.52 9.90 -1.67
C GLY A 192 -17.09 8.64 -0.92
N GLY A 193 -17.85 7.55 -1.12
CA GLY A 193 -17.64 6.25 -0.47
C GLY A 193 -18.57 6.00 0.71
N SER A 194 -18.40 4.84 1.36
CA SER A 194 -19.12 4.40 2.57
C SER A 194 -18.14 3.86 3.60
N GLU A 195 -17.70 4.68 4.55
CA GLU A 195 -16.62 4.31 5.50
C GLU A 195 -17.03 4.49 6.97
N VAL A 196 -16.51 3.63 7.85
CA VAL A 196 -16.58 3.79 9.32
C VAL A 196 -15.20 4.20 9.81
N ASN A 197 -15.10 5.21 10.66
CA ASN A 197 -13.81 5.70 11.12
C ASN A 197 -13.82 6.13 12.57
N GLU A 198 -12.77 5.72 13.25
CA GLU A 198 -12.46 6.11 14.61
C GLU A 198 -11.16 6.90 14.58
N LEU A 199 -11.21 8.17 15.01
CA LEU A 199 -10.12 9.12 14.94
C LEU A 199 -9.96 9.79 16.31
N GLU A 200 -8.91 9.41 17.04
CA GLU A 200 -8.64 9.93 18.40
C GLU A 200 -8.11 11.37 18.34
N ILE A 201 -7.12 11.65 17.49
CA ILE A 201 -6.59 13.02 17.34
C ILE A 201 -6.59 13.42 15.87
N LEU A 202 -7.42 14.41 15.52
CA LEU A 202 -7.53 14.92 14.16
C LEU A 202 -7.39 16.44 14.04
N ASN A 203 -6.38 16.93 13.32
CA ASN A 203 -6.24 18.38 13.12
C ASN A 203 -7.23 18.96 12.08
N SER A 204 -7.47 18.25 10.98
CA SER A 204 -8.38 18.76 9.94
C SER A 204 -9.07 17.66 9.17
N LEU A 205 -10.40 17.71 9.15
CA LEU A 205 -11.24 16.87 8.30
C LEU A 205 -11.89 17.70 7.20
N ARG A 206 -11.80 17.22 5.96
CA ARG A 206 -12.66 17.67 4.86
C ARG A 206 -13.37 16.49 4.21
N HIS A 207 -14.70 16.49 4.26
CA HIS A 207 -15.53 15.46 3.68
C HIS A 207 -16.42 16.05 2.59
N PHE A 208 -16.47 15.39 1.44
CA PHE A 208 -17.26 15.82 0.28
C PHE A 208 -18.06 14.64 -0.27
N GLY A 209 -19.38 14.58 -0.02
CA GLY A 209 -20.25 13.51 -0.51
C GLY A 209 -19.95 12.12 0.09
N GLY A 210 -20.85 11.17 -0.14
CA GLY A 210 -20.74 9.80 0.39
C GLY A 210 -21.50 9.59 1.69
N SER A 211 -21.32 8.41 2.29
CA SER A 211 -21.90 8.03 3.57
C SER A 211 -20.85 7.49 4.52
N GLY A 212 -21.15 7.49 5.81
CA GLY A 212 -20.22 6.94 6.79
C GLY A 212 -20.56 7.26 8.22
N VAL A 213 -19.86 6.56 9.11
CA VAL A 213 -19.84 6.83 10.54
C VAL A 213 -18.45 7.38 10.88
N ASN A 214 -18.37 8.51 11.57
CA ASN A 214 -17.10 9.03 12.06
C ASN A 214 -17.23 9.37 13.55
N GLU A 215 -16.37 8.76 14.35
CA GLU A 215 -16.15 9.10 15.75
C GLU A 215 -14.86 9.92 15.83
N LEU A 216 -15.00 11.16 16.32
CA LEU A 216 -13.96 12.18 16.29
C LEU A 216 -13.81 12.81 17.67
N GLU A 217 -12.66 12.56 18.30
CA GLU A 217 -12.30 13.23 19.53
C GLU A 217 -11.49 14.50 19.20
N ASN A 218 -11.98 15.67 19.64
CA ASN A 218 -11.29 16.96 19.61
C ASN A 218 -10.72 17.46 18.26
N PRO A 219 -11.48 17.52 17.14
CA PRO A 219 -10.90 18.01 15.90
C PRO A 219 -10.76 19.55 15.85
N ASN A 220 -9.58 20.04 15.44
CA ASN A 220 -9.35 21.48 15.28
C ASN A 220 -10.22 22.11 14.18
N SER A 221 -10.45 21.39 13.08
CA SER A 221 -11.33 21.87 12.01
C SER A 221 -12.06 20.73 11.31
N PHE A 222 -13.38 20.89 11.19
CA PHE A 222 -14.25 19.95 10.50
C PHE A 222 -15.04 20.68 9.40
N CYS A 223 -14.89 20.22 8.16
CA CYS A 223 -15.65 20.71 7.01
C CYS A 223 -16.38 19.54 6.35
N HIS A 224 -17.70 19.60 6.29
CA HIS A 224 -18.52 18.60 5.61
C HIS A 224 -19.40 19.25 4.53
N CYS A 225 -19.32 18.75 3.31
CA CYS A 225 -20.07 19.25 2.16
C CYS A 225 -20.74 18.10 1.39
N GLY A 226 -22.05 17.93 1.56
CA GLY A 226 -22.84 16.90 0.90
C GLY A 226 -22.55 15.47 1.38
N GLY A 227 -23.54 14.59 1.23
CA GLY A 227 -23.50 13.22 1.76
C GLY A 227 -24.51 12.96 2.86
N SER A 228 -24.51 11.75 3.40
CA SER A 228 -25.38 11.31 4.50
C SER A 228 -24.62 10.39 5.44
N GLY A 229 -24.47 10.77 6.70
CA GLY A 229 -23.71 9.98 7.67
C GLY A 229 -24.08 10.29 9.11
N VAL A 230 -23.47 9.53 10.02
CA VAL A 230 -23.49 9.79 11.46
C VAL A 230 -22.10 10.31 11.82
N ASN A 231 -22.02 11.49 12.44
CA ASN A 231 -20.74 11.97 12.94
C ASN A 231 -20.89 12.35 14.41
N GLU A 232 -20.15 11.67 15.25
CA GLU A 232 -19.98 12.00 16.65
C GLU A 232 -18.69 12.79 16.77
N CYS A 233 -18.80 14.02 17.26
CA CYS A 233 -17.69 14.95 17.31
C CYS A 233 -17.70 15.65 18.66
N GLU A 234 -16.74 15.30 19.49
CA GLU A 234 -16.53 15.94 20.78
C GLU A 234 -15.66 17.18 20.61
N ASN A 235 -16.15 18.32 21.07
CA ASN A 235 -15.42 19.59 21.20
C ASN A 235 -14.61 20.07 19.97
N PRO A 236 -15.20 20.18 18.77
CA PRO A 236 -14.50 20.75 17.62
C PRO A 236 -14.23 22.26 17.80
N TYR A 237 -13.01 22.71 17.49
CA TYR A 237 -12.70 24.16 17.54
C TYR A 237 -13.46 24.92 16.44
N SER A 238 -13.54 24.38 15.23
CA SER A 238 -14.27 24.99 14.11
C SER A 238 -15.04 23.98 13.27
N LEU A 239 -16.30 24.28 12.98
CA LEU A 239 -17.18 23.43 12.19
C LEU A 239 -17.84 24.21 11.03
N ARG A 240 -17.70 23.70 9.81
CA ARG A 240 -18.39 24.19 8.61
C ARG A 240 -19.20 23.09 7.94
N ARG A 241 -20.46 23.38 7.64
CA ARG A 241 -21.36 22.43 7.00
C ARG A 241 -22.11 23.03 5.82
N CYS A 242 -22.18 22.27 4.73
CA CYS A 242 -22.99 22.56 3.55
C CYS A 242 -23.74 21.28 3.14
N GLY A 243 -25.06 21.17 3.33
CA GLY A 243 -25.85 19.98 2.96
C GLY A 243 -26.99 19.66 3.91
N ARG A 244 -27.85 18.68 3.55
CA ARG A 244 -29.21 18.55 4.12
C ARG A 244 -29.53 17.32 5.00
N SER A 245 -28.64 16.35 5.21
CA SER A 245 -29.04 15.09 5.88
C SER A 245 -27.91 14.41 6.67
N GLU A 246 -27.73 14.72 7.96
CA GLU A 246 -26.88 13.93 8.89
C GLU A 246 -27.43 14.02 10.31
N VAL A 247 -27.26 12.94 11.07
CA VAL A 247 -27.48 12.89 12.52
C VAL A 247 -26.10 13.11 13.16
N ASN A 248 -25.92 14.21 13.88
CA ASN A 248 -24.68 14.47 14.60
C ASN A 248 -25.01 14.72 16.07
N GLU A 249 -24.45 13.91 16.95
CA GLU A 249 -24.42 14.20 18.38
C GLU A 249 -23.21 15.11 18.67
N ARG A 250 -23.40 16.12 19.52
CA ARG A 250 -22.43 17.22 19.67
C ARG A 250 -22.24 17.62 21.12
N GLU A 251 -20.99 17.81 21.50
CA GLU A 251 -20.59 18.77 22.53
C GLU A 251 -20.01 20.04 21.89
N LYS A 252 -20.73 21.16 22.08
CA LYS A 252 -20.35 22.58 21.93
C LYS A 252 -19.08 22.92 21.08
N PRO A 253 -19.22 23.26 19.78
CA PRO A 253 -18.14 23.90 19.03
C PRO A 253 -17.84 25.33 19.49
N ASN A 254 -16.57 25.76 19.44
CA ASN A 254 -16.19 27.16 19.65
C ASN A 254 -16.65 28.08 18.51
N LEU A 255 -16.66 27.58 17.26
CA LEU A 255 -17.09 28.34 16.09
C LEU A 255 -17.88 27.45 15.11
N SER A 256 -19.13 27.78 14.85
CA SER A 256 -20.01 27.03 13.95
C SER A 256 -20.52 27.89 12.79
N ARG A 257 -20.42 27.40 11.55
CA ARG A 257 -21.03 28.03 10.36
C ARG A 257 -21.85 27.00 9.57
N HIS A 258 -23.12 27.31 9.36
CA HIS A 258 -24.03 26.55 8.53
C HIS A 258 -24.31 27.32 7.24
N CYS A 259 -24.02 26.74 6.09
CA CYS A 259 -24.42 27.31 4.80
C CYS A 259 -25.64 26.53 4.29
N SER A 260 -26.81 27.15 4.33
CA SER A 260 -28.01 26.67 3.63
C SER A 260 -27.77 26.81 2.13
N GLY A 261 -27.70 25.68 1.41
CA GLY A 261 -27.67 25.69 -0.05
C GLY A 261 -28.98 26.28 -0.58
N SER A 262 -28.88 27.25 -1.47
CA SER A 262 -29.99 27.80 -2.27
C SER A 262 -30.47 26.79 -3.31
#